data_AF-A0A9E4A058-F1
#
_entry.id   AF-A0A9E4A058-F1
#
_cell.length_a   1.000
_cell.length_b   1.000
_cell.length_c   1.000
_cell.angle_alpha   90.00
_cell.angle_beta   90.00
_cell.angle_gamma   90.00
#
_symmetry.space_group_name_H-M   'P 1'
#
loop_
_entity.id
_entity.type
_entity.pdbx_description
1 polymer ?
#
loop_
_entity_poly.entity_id
_entity_poly.type
_entity_poly.pdbx_seq_one_letter_code
_entity_poly.pdbx_strand_id
1 'polypeptide(L)'
;MVKIRQIRNQRWISSETNQGKIVEWSEEDQCFIGYCPGVIGPCCHGDDEVEVHRELCRIVDEWLVIAHQENKALPPPTIGRNVAELLTTA
;
A
#
# COMPACT_ATOMS: atom_id res chain seq x y z
N MET A 1 4.05 2.79 18.12
CA MET A 1 4.94 3.29 17.04
C MET A 1 5.35 2.03 16.32
N VAL A 2 4.59 1.67 15.28
CA VAL A 2 4.72 0.36 14.65
C VAL A 2 6.14 0.19 14.12
N LYS A 3 6.89 -0.74 14.73
CA LYS A 3 8.25 -1.07 14.31
C LYS A 3 8.18 -2.02 13.12
N ILE A 4 7.98 -1.43 11.96
CA ILE A 4 7.96 -2.11 10.67
C ILE A 4 9.37 -2.64 10.39
N ARG A 5 9.56 -3.97 10.39
CA ARG A 5 10.78 -4.60 9.87
C ARG A 5 10.54 -4.95 8.41
N GLN A 6 11.40 -4.43 7.53
CA GLN A 6 11.42 -4.77 6.10
C GLN A 6 11.68 -6.27 5.92
N ILE A 7 10.62 -7.08 5.83
CA ILE A 7 10.71 -8.46 5.35
C ILE A 7 10.86 -8.37 3.83
N ARG A 8 12.11 -8.54 3.36
CA ARG A 8 12.53 -8.80 1.97
C ARG A 8 11.55 -8.32 0.88
N ASN A 9 11.71 -7.07 0.44
CA ASN A 9 11.53 -6.55 -0.93
C ASN A 9 10.78 -7.44 -1.96
N GLN A 10 9.55 -7.86 -1.68
CA GLN A 10 8.65 -8.47 -2.67
C GLN A 10 7.62 -7.42 -3.05
N ARG A 11 8.03 -6.58 -4.01
CA ARG A 11 7.18 -5.56 -4.62
C ARG A 11 6.16 -6.27 -5.51
N TRP A 12 4.95 -6.47 -5.00
CA TRP A 12 3.85 -6.98 -5.81
C TRP A 12 3.38 -5.87 -6.75
N ILE A 13 3.67 -6.03 -8.05
CA ILE A 13 3.22 -5.12 -9.11
C ILE A 13 1.97 -5.75 -9.72
N SER A 14 0.79 -5.25 -9.36
CA SER A 14 -0.44 -5.55 -10.12
C SER A 14 -0.52 -4.65 -11.36
N SER A 15 -1.00 -5.21 -12.47
CA SER A 15 -0.91 -4.66 -13.82
C SER A 15 -1.87 -3.50 -14.10
N GLU A 16 -2.87 -3.29 -13.27
CA GLU A 16 -3.97 -2.36 -13.55
C GLU A 16 -3.64 -0.92 -13.15
N THR A 17 -2.77 -0.70 -12.16
CA THR A 17 -2.48 0.63 -11.60
C THR A 17 -0.98 0.79 -11.33
N ASN A 18 -0.39 1.89 -11.81
CA ASN A 18 1.05 2.16 -11.62
C ASN A 18 1.39 2.63 -10.19
N GLN A 19 0.65 2.13 -9.20
CA GLN A 19 0.73 2.45 -7.77
C GLN A 19 1.28 1.25 -7.01
N GLY A 20 2.33 1.47 -6.22
CA GLY A 20 2.97 0.45 -5.40
C GLY A 20 2.10 0.07 -4.20
N LYS A 21 1.68 -1.20 -4.16
CA LYS A 21 0.99 -1.80 -3.02
C LYS A 21 2.03 -2.49 -2.14
N ILE A 22 1.98 -2.27 -0.84
CA ILE A 22 2.95 -2.77 0.13
C ILE A 22 2.19 -3.55 1.21
N VAL A 23 2.71 -4.73 1.51
CA VAL A 23 2.29 -5.54 2.67
C VAL A 23 3.54 -5.80 3.50
N GLU A 24 3.44 -5.58 4.81
CA GLU A 24 4.56 -5.72 5.74
C GLU A 24 4.13 -6.34 7.05
N TRP A 25 5.04 -7.05 7.72
CA TRP A 25 4.79 -7.60 9.05
C TRP A 25 4.97 -6.54 10.14
N SER A 26 3.99 -6.44 11.04
CA SER A 26 4.09 -5.67 12.28
C SER A 26 4.48 -6.60 13.44
N GLU A 27 5.66 -6.36 14.01
CA GLU A 27 6.06 -7.04 15.25
C GLU A 27 5.21 -6.60 16.45
N GLU A 28 4.69 -5.36 16.45
CA GLU A 28 3.87 -4.81 17.54
C GLU A 28 2.49 -5.47 17.56
N ASP A 29 1.90 -5.67 16.38
CA ASP A 29 0.52 -6.14 16.23
C ASP A 29 0.43 -7.64 15.90
N GLN A 30 1.57 -8.28 15.60
CA GLN A 30 1.67 -9.68 15.20
C GLN A 30 0.77 -10.01 13.99
N CYS A 31 0.71 -9.11 13.01
CA CYS A 31 -0.06 -9.29 11.78
C CYS A 31 0.62 -8.60 10.58
N PHE A 32 0.21 -8.97 9.38
CA PHE A 32 0.53 -8.24 8.16
C PHE A 32 -0.35 -7.00 8.03
N ILE A 33 0.22 -5.89 7.58
CA ILE A 33 -0.44 -4.61 7.35
C ILE A 33 -0.30 -4.22 5.88
N GLY A 34 -1.42 -3.89 5.23
CA GLY A 34 -1.48 -3.44 3.84
C GLY A 34 -1.68 -1.94 3.69
N TYR A 35 -0.91 -1.31 2.81
CA TYR A 35 -1.02 0.11 2.46
C TYR A 35 -0.50 0.42 1.05
N CYS A 36 -0.88 1.58 0.50
CA CYS A 36 -0.45 2.03 -0.83
C CYS A 36 0.04 3.48 -0.74
N PRO A 37 1.36 3.72 -0.60
CA PRO A 37 1.92 5.07 -0.48
C PRO A 37 1.40 6.03 -1.55
N GLY A 38 1.04 7.24 -1.12
CA GLY A 38 0.45 8.29 -1.96
C GLY A 38 -1.05 8.12 -2.25
N VAL A 39 -1.61 6.92 -2.10
CA VAL A 39 -3.04 6.65 -2.34
C VAL A 39 -3.80 6.49 -1.03
N ILE A 40 -3.38 5.54 -0.18
CA ILE A 40 -4.01 5.23 1.10
C ILE A 40 -2.98 4.71 2.10
N GLY A 41 -3.08 5.14 3.34
CA GLY A 41 -2.26 4.63 4.44
C GLY A 41 -2.58 3.18 4.82
N PRO A 42 -2.14 2.72 6.01
CA PRO A 42 -2.55 1.42 6.56
C PRO A 42 -4.08 1.29 6.53
N CYS A 43 -4.59 0.27 5.86
CA CYS A 43 -6.03 0.15 5.56
C CYS A 43 -6.61 -1.26 5.73
N CYS A 44 -5.77 -2.29 5.70
CA CYS A 44 -6.17 -3.68 5.98
C CYS A 44 -5.05 -4.40 6.73
N HIS A 45 -5.41 -5.48 7.43
CA HIS A 45 -4.47 -6.31 8.17
C HIS A 45 -4.97 -7.76 8.29
N GLY A 46 -4.06 -8.68 8.58
CA GLY A 46 -4.40 -10.09 8.77
C GLY A 46 -3.18 -10.98 8.97
N ASP A 47 -3.42 -12.26 9.22
CA ASP A 47 -2.36 -13.22 9.56
C ASP A 47 -1.72 -13.87 8.32
N ASP A 48 -2.29 -13.63 7.13
CA ASP A 48 -1.83 -14.16 5.85
C ASP A 48 -1.46 -13.03 4.88
N GLU A 49 -0.21 -13.00 4.44
CA GLU A 49 0.35 -11.97 3.56
C GLU A 49 -0.41 -11.86 2.22
N VAL A 50 -0.83 -13.00 1.66
CA VAL A 50 -1.46 -13.08 0.33
C VAL A 50 -2.90 -12.57 0.39
N GLU A 51 -3.65 -12.95 1.42
CA GLU A 51 -5.01 -12.46 1.63
C GLU A 51 -5.02 -10.95 1.92
N VAL A 52 -4.08 -10.45 2.73
CA VAL A 52 -3.93 -9.00 2.96
C VAL A 52 -3.60 -8.27 1.65
N HIS A 53 -2.71 -8.81 0.82
CA HIS A 53 -2.43 -8.22 -0.49
C HIS A 53 -3.68 -8.22 -1.41
N ARG A 54 -4.44 -9.31 -1.42
CA ARG A 54 -5.67 -9.43 -2.21
C ARG A 54 -6.73 -8.41 -1.79
N GLU A 55 -6.89 -8.21 -0.48
CA GLU A 55 -7.77 -7.20 0.09
C GLU A 55 -7.27 -5.79 -0.26
N LEU A 56 -5.98 -5.52 -0.09
CA LEU A 56 -5.36 -4.24 -0.42
C LEU A 56 -5.59 -3.85 -1.89
N CYS A 57 -5.48 -4.79 -2.83
CA CYS A 57 -5.80 -4.52 -4.24
C CYS A 57 -7.24 -4.01 -4.42
N ARG A 58 -8.22 -4.67 -3.79
CA ARG A 58 -9.64 -4.27 -3.87
C ARG A 58 -9.87 -2.88 -3.29
N ILE A 59 -9.30 -2.62 -2.10
CA ILE A 59 -9.41 -1.32 -1.43
C ILE A 59 -8.83 -0.21 -2.31
N VAL A 60 -7.64 -0.43 -2.89
CA VAL A 60 -7.00 0.56 -3.77
C VAL A 60 -7.83 0.82 -5.01
N ASP A 61 -8.38 -0.21 -5.65
CA ASP A 61 -9.23 -0.05 -6.83
C ASP A 61 -10.50 0.76 -6.51
N GLU A 62 -11.17 0.47 -5.39
CA GLU A 62 -12.32 1.24 -4.92
C GLU A 62 -11.97 2.70 -4.64
N TRP A 63 -10.84 2.95 -3.98
CA TRP A 63 -10.35 4.30 -3.70
C TRP A 63 -10.04 5.10 -4.97
N LEU A 64 -9.46 4.46 -5.98
CA LEU A 64 -9.18 5.11 -7.26
C LEU A 64 -10.46 5.47 -8.02
N VAL A 65 -11.48 4.61 -7.97
CA VAL A 65 -12.80 4.90 -8.53
C VAL A 65 -13.41 6.14 -7.86
N ILE A 66 -13.37 6.21 -6.53
CA ILE A 66 -13.88 7.37 -5.78
C ILE A 66 -13.08 8.63 -6.12
N ALA A 67 -11.75 8.56 -6.12
CA ALA A 67 -10.90 9.70 -6.45
C ALA A 67 -11.18 10.25 -7.86
N HIS A 68 -11.42 9.36 -8.83
CA HIS A 68 -11.81 9.74 -10.18
C HIS A 68 -13.16 10.45 -10.22
N GLN A 69 -14.17 9.93 -9.50
CA GLN A 69 -15.49 10.57 -9.40
C GLN A 69 -15.42 11.96 -8.75
N GLU A 70 -14.51 12.15 -7.79
CA GLU A 70 -14.29 13.42 -7.09
C GLU A 70 -13.37 14.39 -7.85
N ASN A 71 -12.90 14.05 -9.06
CA ASN A 71 -11.88 14.82 -9.81
C ASN A 71 -10.61 15.12 -8.99
N LYS A 72 -10.27 14.27 -8.02
CA LYS A 72 -9.03 14.41 -7.26
C LYS A 72 -7.86 13.95 -8.12
N ALA A 73 -6.83 14.78 -8.19
CA ALA A 73 -5.60 14.41 -8.87
C ALA A 73 -4.97 13.21 -8.16
N LEU A 74 -4.80 12.10 -8.88
CA LEU A 74 -4.07 10.96 -8.36
C LEU A 74 -2.59 11.34 -8.18
N PRO A 75 -1.95 10.85 -7.12
CA PRO A 75 -0.51 11.04 -6.96
C PRO A 75 0.23 10.48 -8.18
N PRO A 76 1.39 11.06 -8.53
CA PRO A 76 2.23 10.50 -9.58
C PRO A 76 2.55 9.03 -9.26
N PRO A 77 2.72 8.18 -10.28
CA PRO A 77 3.02 6.77 -10.08
C PRO A 77 4.18 6.55 -9.12
N THR A 78 3.95 5.70 -8.12
CA THR A 78 4.96 5.34 -7.11
C THR A 78 5.82 4.16 -7.55
N ILE A 79 5.47 3.49 -8.68
CA ILE A 79 6.30 2.46 -9.31
C ILE A 79 7.58 3.09 -9.90
N GLY A 80 8.74 2.60 -9.44
CA GLY A 80 10.07 3.06 -9.88
C GLY A 80 10.71 4.18 -9.03
N ARG A 81 10.00 4.78 -8.07
CA ARG A 81 10.61 5.72 -7.09
C ARG A 81 10.99 5.01 -5.80
N ASN A 82 11.97 5.57 -5.08
CA ASN A 82 12.36 5.10 -3.76
C ASN A 82 11.18 5.31 -2.80
N VAL A 83 10.57 4.22 -2.32
CA VAL A 83 9.40 4.27 -1.44
C VAL A 83 9.69 4.98 -0.12
N ALA A 84 10.96 5.03 0.32
CA ALA A 84 11.33 5.73 1.55
C ALA A 84 11.19 7.25 1.42
N GLU A 85 11.46 7.85 0.26
CA GLU A 85 11.31 9.30 0.04
C GLU A 85 9.85 9.76 0.17
N LEU A 86 8.90 8.91 -0.23
CA LEU A 86 7.46 9.20 -0.13
C LEU A 86 6.93 9.09 1.31
N LEU A 87 7.58 8.27 2.15
CA LEU A 87 7.24 8.12 3.56
C LEU A 87 7.88 9.20 4.45
N THR A 88 8.79 10.02 3.92
CA THR A 88 9.52 11.06 4.68
C THR A 88 8.89 12.46 4.56
N THR A 89 7.88 12.64 3.69
CA THR A 89 7.20 13.93 3.54
C THR A 89 5.83 13.88 4.23
N ALA A 90 5.81 14.17 5.54
CA ALA A 90 4.65 14.60 6.31
C ALA A 90 5.10 15.59 7.39
#